data_AF-A0A355W476-F1
#
_entry.id   AF-A0A355W476-F1
#
_cell.length_a   1.000
_cell.length_b   1.000
_cell.length_c   1.000
_cell.angle_alpha   90.00
_cell.angle_beta   90.00
_cell.angle_gamma   90.00
#
_symmetry.space_group_name_H-M   'P 1'
#
loop_
_entity.id
_entity.type
_entity.pdbx_description
1 polymer ?
#
loop_
_entity_poly.entity_id
_entity_poly.type
_entity_poly.pdbx_seq_one_letter_code
_entity_poly.pdbx_strand_id
1 'polypeptide(L)'
;MKTTKFIIVCIQRSGSTWLTTLLNSHPDICCAEETFLLSKKNMCPMAMRKKIWPHKLGYPRYINSSIKRCLKHHFLRTKLINEYLNQFYSMPDYSAIGFKIMLNQIEKFSTMSDYFFKNDVKVIHLVRDNILKTFISRISVSQKKVAHTQKKLKFTKIYIPTEKIETKLQKIKNDNKALEKLFFNRNII
;
A
#
# COMPACT_ATOMS: atom_id res chain seq x y z
N MET A 1 7.11 -25.65 -1.90
CA MET A 1 7.92 -24.54 -1.32
C MET A 1 7.00 -23.65 -0.50
N LYS A 2 7.45 -23.14 0.66
CA LYS A 2 6.66 -22.22 1.50
C LYS A 2 6.70 -20.82 0.87
N THR A 3 5.54 -20.25 0.55
CA THR A 3 5.43 -18.87 0.02
C THR A 3 5.72 -17.85 1.12
N THR A 4 6.61 -16.90 0.83
CA THR A 4 6.92 -15.77 1.72
C THR A 4 5.85 -14.70 1.59
N LYS A 5 5.22 -14.32 2.69
CA LYS A 5 4.21 -13.26 2.74
C LYS A 5 4.87 -11.96 3.18
N PHE A 6 4.61 -10.85 2.50
CA PHE A 6 5.12 -9.55 2.92
C PHE A 6 4.14 -8.40 2.68
N ILE A 7 4.36 -7.29 3.36
CA ILE A 7 3.71 -6.01 3.09
C ILE A 7 4.74 -4.90 3.04
N ILE A 8 4.46 -3.87 2.24
CA ILE A 8 5.23 -2.63 2.23
C ILE A 8 4.36 -1.56 2.88
N VAL A 9 4.78 -1.05 4.03
CA VAL A 9 4.10 0.04 4.73
C VAL A 9 4.85 1.34 4.52
N CYS A 10 4.13 2.39 4.15
CA CYS A 10 4.73 3.69 3.91
C CYS A 10 3.70 4.83 3.93
N ILE A 11 4.19 6.06 3.86
CA ILE A 11 3.38 7.24 3.58
C ILE A 11 3.37 7.54 2.07
N GLN A 12 2.46 8.40 1.61
CA GLN A 12 2.47 8.85 0.22
C GLN A 12 3.77 9.60 -0.11
N ARG A 13 4.31 9.32 -1.30
CA ARG A 13 5.54 9.90 -1.89
C ARG A 13 6.86 9.41 -1.27
N SER A 14 6.83 8.24 -0.64
CA SER A 14 8.00 7.51 -0.12
C SER A 14 8.92 6.90 -1.18
N GLY A 15 8.43 6.69 -2.40
CA GLY A 15 9.14 5.90 -3.43
C GLY A 15 8.62 4.47 -3.57
N SER A 16 7.55 4.12 -2.87
CA SER A 16 6.97 2.76 -2.88
C SER A 16 6.62 2.24 -4.27
N THR A 17 6.17 3.08 -5.20
CA THR A 17 5.94 2.66 -6.59
C THR A 17 7.22 2.12 -7.25
N TRP A 18 8.37 2.78 -7.05
CA TRP A 18 9.64 2.31 -7.62
C TRP A 18 10.04 0.96 -7.03
N LEU A 19 9.96 0.80 -5.70
CA LEU A 19 10.24 -0.46 -5.03
C LEU A 19 9.30 -1.59 -5.49
N THR A 20 8.00 -1.33 -5.59
CA THR A 20 7.03 -2.30 -6.10
C THR A 20 7.30 -2.68 -7.55
N THR A 21 7.68 -1.73 -8.42
CA THR A 21 8.08 -2.02 -9.80
C THR A 21 9.33 -2.89 -9.85
N LEU A 22 10.32 -2.61 -8.99
CA LEU A 22 11.54 -3.40 -8.89
C LEU A 22 11.26 -4.84 -8.43
N LEU A 23 10.45 -5.02 -7.37
CA LEU A 23 10.07 -6.35 -6.89
C LEU A 23 9.33 -7.16 -7.97
N ASN A 24 8.39 -6.53 -8.68
CA ASN A 24 7.66 -7.16 -9.79
C ASN A 24 8.52 -7.38 -11.06
N SER A 25 9.79 -6.96 -11.09
CA SER A 25 10.69 -7.35 -12.18
C SER A 25 11.20 -8.79 -12.03
N HIS A 26 11.10 -9.37 -10.82
CA HIS A 26 11.48 -10.75 -10.56
C HIS A 26 10.30 -11.70 -10.86
N PRO A 27 10.51 -12.81 -11.61
CA PRO A 27 9.42 -13.70 -12.05
C PRO A 27 8.65 -14.36 -10.90
N ASP A 28 9.34 -14.69 -9.81
CA ASP A 28 8.74 -15.41 -8.67
C ASP A 28 8.20 -14.50 -7.55
N ILE A 29 8.17 -13.18 -7.76
CA ILE A 29 7.67 -12.22 -6.76
C ILE A 29 6.43 -11.52 -7.31
N CYS A 30 5.35 -11.55 -6.53
CA CYS A 30 4.14 -10.79 -6.80
C CYS A 30 3.97 -9.70 -5.73
N CYS A 31 4.14 -8.44 -6.12
CA CYS A 31 3.86 -7.28 -5.27
C CYS A 31 2.68 -6.47 -5.83
N ALA A 32 1.50 -6.64 -5.25
CA ALA A 32 0.36 -5.82 -5.60
C ALA A 32 0.54 -4.37 -5.12
N GLU A 33 -0.17 -3.45 -5.78
CA GLU A 33 -0.19 -2.04 -5.38
C GLU A 33 -1.11 -1.82 -4.15
N GLU A 34 -1.82 -0.71 -4.09
CA GLU A 34 -2.68 -0.37 -2.93
C GLU A 34 -4.00 -1.15 -2.98
N THR A 35 -3.95 -2.41 -2.57
CA THR A 35 -5.09 -3.35 -2.58
C THR A 35 -6.32 -2.84 -1.82
N PHE A 36 -6.13 -1.98 -0.81
CA PHE A 36 -7.19 -1.38 0.00
C PHE A 36 -7.63 0.02 -0.47
N LEU A 37 -7.02 0.56 -1.53
CA LEU A 37 -7.47 1.83 -2.10
C LEU A 37 -8.81 1.64 -2.83
N LEU A 38 -9.77 2.54 -2.60
CA LEU A 38 -11.09 2.55 -3.22
C LEU A 38 -11.09 2.88 -4.73
N SER A 39 -9.92 3.07 -5.33
CA SER A 39 -9.79 3.46 -6.73
C SER A 39 -9.97 2.28 -7.69
N LYS A 40 -10.70 2.52 -8.79
CA LYS A 40 -11.02 1.50 -9.82
C LYS A 40 -9.78 0.94 -10.56
N LYS A 41 -8.58 1.48 -10.37
CA LYS A 41 -7.36 1.19 -11.16
C LYS A 41 -6.44 0.08 -10.62
N ASN A 42 -6.72 -0.51 -9.46
CA ASN A 42 -5.78 -1.43 -8.81
C ASN A 42 -5.75 -2.80 -9.49
N MET A 43 -4.87 -2.94 -10.47
CA MET A 43 -4.44 -4.21 -11.05
C MET A 43 -2.95 -4.37 -10.78
N CYS A 44 -2.55 -5.58 -10.39
CA CYS A 44 -1.14 -5.96 -10.46
C CYS A 44 -0.79 -6.13 -11.95
N PRO A 45 0.19 -5.39 -12.52
CA PRO A 45 0.50 -5.49 -13.96
C PRO A 45 0.87 -6.91 -14.41
N MET A 46 1.47 -7.71 -13.53
CA MET A 46 1.80 -9.12 -13.82
C MET A 46 0.58 -10.06 -13.81
N ALA A 47 -0.45 -9.77 -13.02
CA ALA A 47 -1.70 -10.53 -13.03
C ALA A 47 -2.49 -10.35 -14.34
N MET A 48 -2.11 -9.38 -15.19
CA MET A 48 -2.61 -9.29 -16.57
C MET A 48 -1.88 -10.21 -17.53
N ARG A 49 -0.61 -10.54 -17.24
CA ARG A 49 0.29 -11.20 -18.19
C ARG A 49 0.16 -12.73 -18.14
N LYS A 50 -0.27 -13.27 -17.00
CA LYS A 50 -0.75 -14.65 -16.88
C LYS A 50 -2.28 -14.65 -16.84
N LYS A 51 -2.91 -15.46 -17.69
CA LYS A 51 -4.38 -15.69 -17.78
C LYS A 51 -4.88 -16.45 -16.53
N ILE A 52 -4.50 -16.00 -15.33
CA ILE A 52 -4.73 -16.66 -14.05
C ILE A 52 -5.53 -15.72 -13.15
N TRP A 53 -6.75 -16.16 -12.85
CA TRP A 53 -7.75 -15.58 -11.95
C TRP A 53 -8.30 -14.19 -12.32
N PRO A 54 -9.43 -14.15 -13.06
CA PRO A 54 -10.07 -12.91 -13.44
C PRO A 54 -10.97 -12.40 -12.30
N HIS A 55 -10.95 -11.09 -12.10
CA HIS A 55 -11.75 -10.31 -11.14
C HIS A 55 -11.16 -10.23 -9.69
N LYS A 56 -11.02 -8.99 -9.16
CA LYS A 56 -11.10 -8.64 -7.71
C LYS A 56 -9.81 -8.53 -6.85
N LEU A 57 -8.65 -8.18 -7.40
CA LEU A 57 -7.42 -7.97 -6.60
C LEU A 57 -7.49 -6.90 -5.50
N GLY A 58 -8.46 -5.98 -5.55
CA GLY A 58 -8.68 -4.98 -4.52
C GLY A 58 -9.80 -5.36 -3.54
N TYR A 59 -9.59 -5.11 -2.25
CA TYR A 59 -10.58 -5.31 -1.20
C TYR A 59 -11.96 -4.69 -1.50
N PRO A 60 -12.08 -3.48 -2.10
CA PRO A 60 -13.39 -2.92 -2.48
C PRO A 60 -14.14 -3.77 -3.51
N ARG A 61 -13.44 -4.33 -4.50
CA ARG A 61 -14.04 -5.25 -5.48
C ARG A 61 -14.38 -6.59 -4.86
N TYR A 62 -13.61 -7.05 -3.87
CA TYR A 62 -13.90 -8.25 -3.10
C TYR A 62 -15.21 -8.12 -2.30
N ILE A 63 -15.48 -6.96 -1.72
CA ILE A 63 -16.74 -6.65 -1.02
C ILE A 63 -17.91 -6.63 -1.99
N ASN A 64 -17.81 -5.85 -3.08
CA ASN A 64 -18.89 -5.64 -4.06
C ASN A 64 -19.18 -6.87 -4.93
N SER A 65 -18.47 -7.95 -4.69
CA SER A 65 -18.53 -9.19 -5.45
C SER A 65 -19.71 -10.08 -5.05
N SER A 66 -20.30 -9.84 -3.87
CA SER A 66 -21.47 -10.56 -3.37
C SER A 66 -22.18 -9.74 -2.30
N ILE A 67 -23.52 -9.74 -2.32
CA ILE A 67 -24.37 -9.13 -1.27
C ILE A 67 -23.99 -9.64 0.13
N LYS A 68 -23.71 -10.95 0.28
CA LYS A 68 -23.26 -11.54 1.55
C LYS A 68 -21.97 -10.88 2.07
N ARG A 69 -21.04 -10.54 1.17
CA ARG A 69 -19.77 -9.88 1.53
C ARG A 69 -19.98 -8.40 1.86
N CYS A 70 -20.91 -7.74 1.18
CA CYS A 70 -21.32 -6.37 1.52
C CYS A 70 -21.89 -6.31 2.95
N LEU A 71 -22.81 -7.21 3.29
CA LEU A 71 -23.37 -7.31 4.65
C LEU A 71 -22.30 -7.68 5.69
N LYS A 72 -21.46 -8.68 5.41
CA LYS A 72 -20.31 -9.02 6.26
C LYS A 72 -19.34 -7.84 6.43
N HIS A 73 -19.17 -6.98 5.44
CA HIS A 73 -18.28 -5.81 5.56
C HIS A 73 -18.80 -4.83 6.61
N HIS A 74 -20.13 -4.70 6.70
CA HIS A 74 -20.78 -3.83 7.68
C HIS A 74 -20.73 -4.43 9.10
N PHE A 75 -21.05 -5.72 9.26
CA PHE A 75 -21.18 -6.35 10.59
C PHE A 75 -19.95 -7.12 11.08
N LEU A 76 -19.15 -7.69 10.17
CA LEU A 76 -18.04 -8.63 10.46
C LEU A 76 -16.78 -8.27 9.67
N ARG A 77 -16.42 -6.98 9.66
CA ARG A 77 -15.36 -6.41 8.84
C ARG A 77 -14.02 -7.13 8.99
N THR A 78 -13.59 -7.40 10.22
CA THR A 78 -12.32 -8.09 10.52
C THR A 78 -12.27 -9.49 9.91
N LYS A 79 -13.35 -10.29 10.07
CA LYS A 79 -13.44 -11.63 9.50
C LYS A 79 -13.34 -11.57 7.97
N LEU A 80 -14.04 -10.62 7.35
CA LEU A 80 -14.01 -10.45 5.90
C LEU A 80 -12.64 -10.04 5.37
N ILE A 81 -11.90 -9.19 6.10
CA ILE A 81 -10.51 -8.81 5.76
C ILE A 81 -9.60 -10.03 5.86
N ASN A 82 -9.72 -10.83 6.91
CA ASN A 82 -8.92 -12.05 7.06
C ASN A 82 -9.21 -13.06 5.95
N GLU A 83 -10.50 -13.26 5.59
CA GLU A 83 -10.91 -14.08 4.44
C GLU A 83 -10.25 -13.58 3.14
N TYR A 84 -10.28 -12.27 2.90
CA TYR A 84 -9.63 -11.65 1.74
C TYR A 84 -8.11 -11.84 1.73
N LEU A 85 -7.43 -11.58 2.84
CA LEU A 85 -5.97 -11.71 2.94
C LEU A 85 -5.52 -13.18 2.81
N ASN A 86 -6.28 -14.12 3.37
CA ASN A 86 -6.03 -15.56 3.18
C ASN A 86 -6.13 -15.94 1.71
N GLN A 87 -7.16 -15.46 1.01
CA GLN A 87 -7.30 -15.70 -0.43
C GLN A 87 -6.16 -15.04 -1.22
N PHE A 88 -5.76 -13.81 -0.87
CA PHE A 88 -4.68 -13.08 -1.53
C PHE A 88 -3.33 -13.79 -1.40
N TYR A 89 -2.97 -14.27 -0.21
CA TYR A 89 -1.69 -14.95 0.01
C TYR A 89 -1.67 -16.41 -0.45
N SER A 90 -2.80 -16.96 -0.88
CA SER A 90 -2.89 -18.34 -1.41
C SER A 90 -2.75 -18.39 -2.94
N MET A 91 -2.32 -17.30 -3.60
CA MET A 91 -2.12 -17.31 -5.05
C MET A 91 -1.01 -18.31 -5.43
N PRO A 92 -1.24 -19.18 -6.43
CA PRO A 92 -0.22 -20.09 -6.91
C PRO A 92 0.89 -19.36 -7.68
N ASP A 93 1.98 -20.07 -7.98
CA ASP A 93 3.07 -19.67 -8.88
C ASP A 93 4.04 -18.58 -8.40
N TYR A 94 4.00 -18.18 -7.14
CA TYR A 94 4.93 -17.19 -6.59
C TYR A 94 5.60 -17.68 -5.29
N SER A 95 6.91 -17.49 -5.22
CA SER A 95 7.73 -17.76 -4.02
C SER A 95 7.58 -16.66 -2.97
N ALA A 96 7.25 -15.44 -3.40
CA ALA A 96 6.93 -14.33 -2.49
C ALA A 96 5.72 -13.53 -2.98
N ILE A 97 4.78 -13.25 -2.06
CA ILE A 97 3.56 -12.51 -2.33
C ILE A 97 3.42 -11.38 -1.33
N GLY A 98 3.09 -10.19 -1.81
CA GLY A 98 2.84 -9.05 -0.94
C GLY A 98 2.13 -7.91 -1.64
N PHE A 99 1.89 -6.85 -0.89
CA PHE A 99 1.28 -5.63 -1.40
C PHE A 99 1.75 -4.40 -0.64
N LYS A 100 1.57 -3.21 -1.24
CA LYS A 100 1.83 -1.94 -0.55
C LYS A 100 0.58 -1.39 0.11
N ILE A 101 0.73 -0.82 1.30
CA ILE A 101 -0.35 -0.15 2.03
C ILE A 101 0.15 1.19 2.56
N MET A 102 -0.70 2.21 2.42
CA MET A 102 -0.42 3.56 2.89
C MET A 102 -0.92 3.74 4.33
N LEU A 103 -0.29 4.63 5.11
CA LEU A 103 -0.71 4.92 6.50
C LEU A 103 -2.22 5.20 6.63
N ASN A 104 -2.77 6.08 5.79
CA ASN A 104 -4.19 6.42 5.83
C ASN A 104 -5.14 5.26 5.48
N GLN A 105 -4.62 4.19 4.86
CA GLN A 105 -5.37 2.96 4.60
C GLN A 105 -5.29 2.08 5.84
N ILE A 106 -4.11 1.90 6.43
CA ILE A 106 -3.97 1.03 7.58
C ILE A 106 -4.70 1.55 8.81
N GLU A 107 -4.73 2.86 9.01
CA GLU A 107 -5.52 3.51 10.06
C GLU A 107 -7.02 3.21 9.96
N LYS A 108 -7.55 3.05 8.73
CA LYS A 108 -8.96 2.68 8.52
C LYS A 108 -9.26 1.23 8.88
N PHE A 109 -8.23 0.40 9.01
CA PHE A 109 -8.32 -1.04 9.15
C PHE A 109 -7.32 -1.52 10.21
N SER A 110 -7.44 -1.01 11.43
CA SER A 110 -6.50 -1.27 12.54
C SER A 110 -6.22 -2.76 12.78
N THR A 111 -7.22 -3.62 12.57
CA THR A 111 -7.14 -5.07 12.76
C THR A 111 -6.26 -5.80 11.74
N MET A 112 -5.84 -5.14 10.66
CA MET A 112 -4.88 -5.72 9.70
C MET A 112 -3.52 -6.00 10.35
N SER A 113 -3.08 -5.12 11.25
CA SER A 113 -1.82 -5.32 11.97
C SER A 113 -1.78 -6.68 12.67
N ASP A 114 -2.84 -7.03 13.40
CA ASP A 114 -2.96 -8.30 14.10
C ASP A 114 -2.93 -9.51 13.16
N TYR A 115 -3.55 -9.39 11.98
CA TYR A 115 -3.45 -10.43 10.96
C TYR A 115 -1.99 -10.65 10.54
N PHE A 116 -1.26 -9.57 10.26
CA PHE A 116 0.12 -9.66 9.78
C PHE A 116 1.03 -10.34 10.79
N PHE A 117 0.90 -9.99 12.08
CA PHE A 117 1.66 -10.64 13.16
C PHE A 117 1.29 -12.13 13.31
N LYS A 118 -0.01 -12.46 13.35
CA LYS A 118 -0.48 -13.84 13.53
C LYS A 118 -0.12 -14.78 12.38
N ASN A 119 0.11 -14.24 11.18
CA ASN A 119 0.33 -15.03 9.96
C ASN A 119 1.77 -14.97 9.43
N ASP A 120 2.74 -14.53 10.26
CA ASP A 120 4.18 -14.39 9.90
C ASP A 120 4.39 -13.61 8.59
N VAL A 121 3.66 -12.49 8.44
CA VAL A 121 3.81 -11.61 7.29
C VAL A 121 4.96 -10.65 7.55
N LYS A 122 5.98 -10.67 6.67
CA LYS A 122 7.14 -9.78 6.78
C LYS A 122 6.76 -8.33 6.48
N VAL A 123 7.18 -7.40 7.33
CA VAL A 123 6.84 -5.98 7.20
C VAL A 123 8.04 -5.19 6.70
N ILE A 124 7.91 -4.56 5.54
CA ILE A 124 8.90 -3.66 4.96
C ILE A 124 8.43 -2.23 5.19
N HIS A 125 9.10 -1.47 6.06
CA HIS A 125 8.81 -0.06 6.27
C HIS A 125 9.67 0.80 5.33
N LEU A 126 9.03 1.44 4.35
CA LEU A 126 9.72 2.31 3.40
C LEU A 126 9.61 3.78 3.82
N VAL A 127 10.73 4.33 4.27
CA VAL A 127 10.87 5.72 4.70
C VAL A 127 11.65 6.53 3.66
N ARG A 128 11.25 7.79 3.47
CA ARG A 128 12.00 8.77 2.71
C ARG A 128 12.48 9.87 3.63
N ASP A 129 13.76 9.82 4.00
CA ASP A 129 14.35 10.66 5.05
C ASP A 129 14.28 12.15 4.74
N ASN A 130 14.43 12.53 3.47
CA ASN A 130 14.29 13.92 3.05
C ASN A 130 12.82 14.35 3.01
N ILE A 131 12.31 14.76 4.18
CA ILE A 131 10.92 15.20 4.39
C ILE A 131 10.54 16.41 3.53
N LEU A 132 11.49 17.31 3.25
CA LEU A 132 11.25 18.46 2.38
C LEU A 132 10.98 18.02 0.93
N LYS A 133 11.78 17.10 0.38
CA LYS A 133 11.53 16.51 -0.94
C LYS A 133 10.20 15.76 -0.99
N THR A 134 9.81 15.08 0.09
CA THR A 134 8.49 14.45 0.21
C THR A 134 7.37 15.50 0.13
N PHE A 135 7.50 16.60 0.87
CA PHE A 135 6.54 17.70 0.87
C PHE A 135 6.41 18.36 -0.52
N ILE A 136 7.53 18.75 -1.14
CA ILE A 136 7.56 19.32 -2.49
C ILE A 136 6.93 18.36 -3.49
N SER A 137 7.18 17.05 -3.36
CA SER A 137 6.57 16.06 -4.23
C SER A 137 5.05 16.01 -4.07
N ARG A 138 4.51 16.14 -2.85
CA ARG A 138 3.06 16.21 -2.61
C ARG A 138 2.44 17.44 -3.27
N ILE A 139 3.07 18.61 -3.13
CA ILE A 139 2.63 19.85 -3.80
C ILE A 139 2.65 19.67 -5.33
N SER A 140 3.75 19.15 -5.87
CA SER A 140 3.89 18.94 -7.31
C SER A 140 2.77 18.08 -7.88
N VAL A 141 2.38 17.01 -7.18
CA VAL A 141 1.30 16.12 -7.63
C VAL A 141 -0.06 16.81 -7.52
N SER A 142 -0.29 17.60 -6.47
CA SER A 142 -1.52 18.38 -6.31
C SER A 142 -1.74 19.34 -7.48
N GLN A 143 -0.68 20.05 -7.90
CA GLN A 143 -0.74 21.01 -9.00
C GLN A 143 -0.81 20.33 -10.38
N LYS A 144 0.00 19.29 -10.62
CA LYS A 144 0.11 18.66 -11.94
C LYS A 144 -0.90 17.54 -12.18
N LYS A 145 -1.56 17.02 -11.12
CA LYS A 145 -2.41 15.82 -11.13
C LYS A 145 -1.73 14.55 -11.70
N VAL A 146 -0.40 14.56 -11.84
CA VAL A 146 0.41 13.44 -12.36
C VAL A 146 1.38 12.98 -11.27
N ALA A 147 1.19 11.76 -10.76
CA ALA A 147 1.99 11.21 -9.66
C ALA A 147 3.31 10.56 -10.14
N HIS A 148 3.29 9.95 -11.32
CA HIS A 148 4.40 9.23 -11.95
C HIS A 148 4.27 9.36 -13.47
N THR A 149 5.40 9.55 -14.15
CA THR A 149 5.48 9.51 -15.61
C THR A 149 6.88 9.06 -16.02
N GLN A 150 6.96 8.24 -17.05
CA GLN A 150 8.22 7.90 -17.73
C GLN A 150 8.56 8.91 -18.83
N LYS A 151 7.60 9.76 -19.22
CA LYS A 151 7.81 10.81 -20.23
C LYS A 151 8.57 11.99 -19.63
N LYS A 152 9.51 12.54 -20.38
CA LYS A 152 10.23 13.77 -20.03
C LYS A 152 9.22 14.91 -19.86
N LEU A 153 9.11 15.44 -18.65
CA LEU A 153 8.23 16.58 -18.37
C LEU A 153 8.96 17.90 -18.62
N LYS A 154 8.23 18.89 -19.12
CA LYS A 154 8.70 20.28 -19.10
C LYS A 154 8.88 20.71 -17.64
N PHE A 155 9.96 21.44 -17.36
CA PHE A 155 10.15 22.05 -16.05
C PHE A 155 8.98 22.98 -15.76
N THR A 156 8.37 22.82 -14.59
CA THR A 156 7.25 23.65 -14.13
C THR A 156 7.69 24.29 -12.84
N LYS A 157 7.59 25.62 -12.74
CA LYS A 157 7.77 26.33 -11.47
C LYS A 157 6.67 25.87 -10.51
N ILE A 158 7.06 25.49 -9.30
CA ILE A 158 6.14 25.08 -8.24
C ILE A 158 6.24 26.15 -7.16
N TYR A 159 5.13 26.80 -6.87
CA TYR A 159 5.03 27.71 -5.73
C TYR A 159 4.80 26.89 -4.48
N ILE A 160 5.68 27.08 -3.49
CA ILE A 160 5.62 26.40 -2.20
C ILE A 160 4.97 27.36 -1.22
N PRO A 161 3.79 27.05 -0.69
CA PRO A 161 3.21 27.83 0.39
C PRO A 161 4.12 27.72 1.62
N THR A 162 4.64 28.85 2.08
CA THR A 162 5.51 28.93 3.27
C THR A 162 4.69 28.86 4.56
N GLU A 163 3.40 29.23 4.50
CA GLU A 163 2.47 29.12 5.61
C GLU A 163 2.38 27.68 6.15
N LYS A 164 2.64 27.56 7.46
CA LYS A 164 2.56 26.30 8.22
C LYS A 164 3.47 25.20 7.65
N ILE A 165 4.56 25.56 6.96
CA ILE A 165 5.48 24.57 6.38
C ILE A 165 6.06 23.66 7.44
N GLU A 166 6.48 24.20 8.58
CA GLU A 166 7.00 23.44 9.72
C GLU A 166 5.98 22.41 10.21
N THR A 167 4.73 22.81 10.41
CA THR A 167 3.64 21.91 10.81
C THR A 167 3.43 20.78 9.79
N LYS A 168 3.49 21.09 8.49
CA LYS A 168 3.34 20.10 7.41
C LYS A 168 4.52 19.12 7.36
N LEU A 169 5.75 19.61 7.55
CA LEU A 169 6.95 18.77 7.63
C LEU A 169 6.94 17.90 8.88
N GLN A 170 6.55 18.45 10.03
CA GLN A 170 6.41 17.72 11.28
C GLN A 170 5.34 16.63 11.16
N LYS A 171 4.23 16.90 10.47
CA LYS A 171 3.23 15.89 10.15
C LYS A 171 3.82 14.71 9.36
N ILE A 172 4.61 14.97 8.31
CA ILE A 172 5.28 13.90 7.55
C ILE A 172 6.18 13.04 8.45
N LYS A 173 6.93 13.68 9.36
CA LYS A 173 7.78 12.98 10.34
C LYS A 173 6.96 12.14 11.31
N ASN A 174 5.86 12.69 11.81
CA ASN A 174 4.94 11.99 12.72
C ASN A 174 4.25 10.80 12.04
N ASP A 175 3.83 10.94 10.78
CA ASP A 175 3.22 9.87 10.00
C ASP A 175 4.18 8.67 9.87
N ASN A 176 5.47 8.91 9.57
CA ASN A 176 6.49 7.84 9.53
C ASN A 176 6.68 7.18 10.90
N LYS A 177 6.76 7.98 11.97
CA LYS A 177 6.84 7.46 13.35
C LYS A 177 5.61 6.65 13.74
N ALA A 178 4.43 7.00 13.26
CA ALA A 178 3.20 6.26 13.54
C ALA A 178 3.25 4.85 12.93
N LEU A 179 3.74 4.71 11.70
CA LEU A 179 3.95 3.39 11.07
C LEU A 179 5.00 2.56 11.81
N GLU A 180 6.11 3.19 12.19
CA GLU A 180 7.17 2.56 12.99
C GLU A 180 6.61 2.02 14.31
N LYS A 181 5.85 2.84 15.04
CA LYS A 181 5.20 2.43 16.30
C LYS A 181 4.21 1.28 16.09
N LEU A 182 3.44 1.31 15.01
CA LEU A 182 2.42 0.31 14.72
C LEU A 182 3.02 -1.09 14.49
N PHE A 183 4.20 -1.16 13.87
CA PHE A 183 4.75 -2.41 13.37
C PHE A 183 6.01 -2.90 14.05
N PHE A 184 6.84 -2.01 14.60
CA PHE A 184 8.18 -2.33 15.10
C PHE A 184 8.27 -2.14 16.62
N ASN A 185 7.51 -1.21 17.20
CA ASN A 185 7.48 -1.00 18.66
C ASN A 185 6.39 -1.81 19.38
N ARG A 186 5.77 -2.80 18.72
CA ARG A 186 4.91 -3.78 19.41
C ARG A 186 5.71 -4.85 20.17
N ASN A 187 7.04 -4.86 20.04
CA ASN A 187 7.94 -5.71 20.82
C ASN A 187 8.39 -5.00 22.11
N ILE A 188 7.45 -4.70 23.01
CA ILE A 188 7.71 -4.58 24.46
C ILE A 188 6.44 -5.04 25.19
N ILE A 189 6.21 -6.36 25.26
CA ILE A 189 5.71 -7.09 26.44
C ILE A 189 6.33 -8.48 26.38
#